data_AF-A0A644W6H1-F1
#
_entry.id   AF-A0A644W6H1-F1
#
_cell.length_a   1.000
_cell.length_b   1.000
_cell.length_c   1.000
_cell.angle_alpha   90.00
_cell.angle_beta   90.00
_cell.angle_gamma   90.00
#
_symmetry.space_group_name_H-M   'P 1'
#
loop_
_entity.id
_entity.type
_entity.pdbx_description
1 polymer ?
#
loop_
_entity_poly.entity_id
_entity_poly.type
_entity_poly.pdbx_seq_one_letter_code
_entity_poly.pdbx_strand_id
1 'polypeptide(L)'
;MGEILEVAGRFGIPVVEDAAEALGSKYRGRFCGSFGEFACLSFNGNKIITTSGGGALVCADAEAAGVTKFLATQARDSAPHYQHSQVGYNYRLSNICAGIGRGQMLVLEEHIAARRAVNARYRELLAGVPGISFLTSPSDDFESNMWLTCIIVDPAVAGFNREDLRLAMEAANIETRPLWKPMHLQPVFADAPRYLNCGAVQVTPCHSFLQHNDKLIDRSGIFLNEENREENKEVNRGANLEENLGLNRDQNRDQNRGSAQLPESENSVCGQLFLHGLCLPSHPGLTDADLERVVCVVQQLAAR
;
A
#
# COMPACT_ATOMS: atom_id res chain seq x y z
N MET A 1 -9.77 -12.18 7.87
CA MET A 1 -10.67 -12.29 6.70
C MET A 1 -12.06 -12.80 7.06
N GLY A 2 -12.20 -13.75 7.99
CA GLY A 2 -13.52 -14.30 8.35
C GLY A 2 -14.49 -13.23 8.82
N GLU A 3 -14.06 -12.39 9.75
CA GLU A 3 -14.84 -11.29 10.32
C GLU A 3 -15.18 -10.22 9.26
N ILE A 4 -14.23 -9.91 8.37
CA ILE A 4 -14.44 -8.96 7.27
C ILE A 4 -15.53 -9.45 6.33
N LEU A 5 -15.44 -10.71 5.88
CA LEU A 5 -16.43 -11.30 4.98
C LEU A 5 -17.80 -11.43 5.64
N GLU A 6 -17.85 -11.75 6.94
CA GLU A 6 -19.09 -11.81 7.70
C GLU A 6 -19.80 -10.44 7.73
N VAL A 7 -19.07 -9.39 8.09
CA VAL A 7 -19.61 -8.02 8.13
C VAL A 7 -20.04 -7.59 6.73
N ALA A 8 -19.19 -7.77 5.72
CA ALA A 8 -19.49 -7.39 4.35
C ALA A 8 -20.74 -8.14 3.82
N GLY A 9 -20.86 -9.43 4.10
CA GLY A 9 -22.01 -10.26 3.73
C GLY A 9 -23.31 -9.79 4.39
N ARG A 10 -23.29 -9.40 5.67
CA ARG A 10 -24.47 -8.85 6.38
C ARG A 10 -25.02 -7.58 5.72
N PHE A 11 -24.15 -6.78 5.11
CA PHE A 11 -24.52 -5.51 4.46
C PHE A 11 -24.54 -5.57 2.93
N GLY A 12 -24.27 -6.72 2.32
CA GLY A 12 -24.20 -6.87 0.86
C GLY A 12 -23.12 -6.01 0.21
N ILE A 13 -21.98 -5.81 0.89
CA ILE A 13 -20.86 -5.01 0.42
C ILE A 13 -19.86 -5.95 -0.30
N PRO A 14 -19.48 -5.68 -1.56
CA PRO A 14 -18.46 -6.48 -2.24
C PRO A 14 -17.09 -6.28 -1.60
N VAL A 15 -16.30 -7.36 -1.56
CA VAL A 15 -14.94 -7.34 -1.00
C VAL A 15 -13.93 -7.46 -2.12
N VAL A 16 -13.05 -6.46 -2.21
CA VAL A 16 -11.86 -6.49 -3.07
C VAL A 16 -10.64 -6.64 -2.18
N GLU A 17 -9.81 -7.64 -2.46
CA GLU A 17 -8.55 -7.83 -1.74
C GLU A 17 -7.41 -7.11 -2.47
N ASP A 18 -6.67 -6.27 -1.75
CA ASP A 18 -5.34 -5.87 -2.20
C ASP A 18 -4.31 -6.89 -1.72
N ALA A 19 -3.93 -7.81 -2.60
CA ALA A 19 -2.92 -8.84 -2.36
C ALA A 19 -1.58 -8.48 -3.01
N ALA A 20 -1.33 -7.20 -3.32
CA ALA A 20 -0.09 -6.72 -3.96
C ALA A 20 1.19 -7.14 -3.21
N GLU A 21 1.08 -7.34 -1.90
CA GLU A 21 2.19 -7.70 -0.99
C GLU A 21 2.07 -9.12 -0.45
N ALA A 22 1.00 -9.83 -0.80
CA ALA A 22 0.59 -11.07 -0.16
C ALA A 22 0.69 -12.31 -1.07
N LEU A 23 1.24 -12.21 -2.28
CA LEU A 23 1.39 -13.37 -3.17
C LEU A 23 2.11 -14.52 -2.44
N GLY A 24 1.48 -15.70 -2.44
CA GLY A 24 1.94 -16.90 -1.74
C GLY A 24 1.64 -16.96 -0.24
N SER A 25 1.12 -15.88 0.36
CA SER A 25 0.63 -15.91 1.74
C SER A 25 -0.68 -16.66 1.85
N LYS A 26 -0.98 -17.23 3.02
CA LYS A 26 -2.24 -17.93 3.30
C LYS A 26 -2.87 -17.47 4.61
N TYR A 27 -4.20 -17.53 4.65
CA TYR A 27 -4.99 -17.43 5.87
C TYR A 27 -5.87 -18.67 5.99
N ARG A 28 -5.74 -19.41 7.10
CA ARG A 28 -6.41 -20.70 7.35
C ARG A 28 -6.26 -21.67 6.17
N GLY A 29 -5.03 -21.80 5.65
CA GLY A 29 -4.68 -22.68 4.54
C GLY A 29 -5.13 -22.22 3.14
N ARG A 30 -5.91 -21.13 3.02
CA ARG A 30 -6.34 -20.56 1.74
C ARG A 30 -5.47 -19.36 1.34
N PHE A 31 -5.07 -19.29 0.08
CA PHE A 31 -4.20 -18.20 -0.42
C PHE A 31 -4.87 -16.83 -0.32
N CYS A 32 -4.11 -15.83 0.09
CA CYS A 32 -4.51 -14.42 0.03
C CYS A 32 -4.77 -14.00 -1.42
N GLY A 33 -5.79 -13.17 -1.64
CA GLY A 33 -6.25 -12.79 -2.97
C GLY A 33 -7.22 -13.79 -3.61
N SER A 34 -7.83 -14.66 -2.80
CA SER A 34 -8.85 -15.61 -3.27
C SER A 34 -10.15 -15.57 -2.46
N PHE A 35 -10.27 -14.74 -1.43
CA PHE A 35 -11.41 -14.63 -0.53
C PHE A 35 -12.52 -13.69 -1.02
N GLY A 36 -12.13 -12.58 -1.64
CA GLY A 36 -13.04 -11.57 -2.18
C GLY A 36 -13.60 -11.91 -3.56
N GLU A 37 -14.41 -11.01 -4.09
CA GLU A 37 -14.94 -11.09 -5.46
C GLU A 37 -13.83 -10.80 -6.50
N PHE A 38 -12.94 -9.88 -6.14
CA PHE A 38 -11.74 -9.55 -6.89
C PHE A 38 -10.52 -9.47 -5.97
N ALA A 39 -9.34 -9.72 -6.52
CA ALA A 39 -8.10 -9.40 -5.85
C ALA A 39 -7.05 -8.79 -6.77
N CYS A 40 -6.31 -7.82 -6.26
CA CYS A 40 -5.21 -7.16 -6.96
C CYS A 40 -3.88 -7.80 -6.59
N LEU A 41 -3.06 -8.11 -7.59
CA LEU A 41 -1.67 -8.53 -7.43
C LEU A 41 -0.76 -7.51 -8.09
N SER A 42 0.42 -7.30 -7.49
CA SER A 42 1.45 -6.41 -8.03
C SER A 42 2.71 -7.20 -8.36
N PHE A 43 3.31 -6.88 -9.50
CA PHE A 43 4.56 -7.46 -9.96
C PHE A 43 5.62 -6.38 -10.20
N ASN A 44 5.57 -5.29 -9.42
CA ASN A 44 6.61 -4.27 -9.39
C ASN A 44 7.96 -4.89 -8.95
N GLY A 45 9.07 -4.23 -9.29
CA GLY A 45 10.44 -4.70 -9.06
C GLY A 45 10.77 -5.11 -7.62
N ASN A 46 10.10 -4.52 -6.62
CA ASN A 46 10.35 -4.83 -5.22
C ASN A 46 9.48 -5.94 -4.63
N LYS A 47 8.50 -6.48 -5.37
CA LYS A 47 7.56 -7.51 -4.87
C LYS A 47 8.23 -8.90 -4.78
N ILE A 48 7.53 -9.90 -4.23
CA ILE A 48 8.06 -11.26 -4.06
C ILE A 48 8.59 -11.84 -5.39
N ILE A 49 7.81 -11.62 -6.45
CA ILE A 49 8.21 -11.83 -7.84
C ILE A 49 7.94 -10.55 -8.62
N THR A 50 8.60 -10.41 -9.77
CA THR A 50 8.45 -9.22 -10.60
C THR A 50 8.24 -9.54 -12.07
N THR A 51 7.60 -8.62 -12.78
CA THR A 51 7.58 -8.56 -14.24
C THR A 51 8.31 -7.32 -14.75
N SER A 52 9.24 -6.78 -13.96
CA SER A 52 9.74 -5.38 -13.97
C SER A 52 8.66 -4.40 -13.51
N GLY A 53 7.51 -4.40 -14.17
CA GLY A 53 6.31 -3.69 -13.75
C GLY A 53 5.06 -4.40 -14.27
N GLY A 54 3.95 -4.25 -13.57
CA GLY A 54 2.69 -4.90 -13.91
C GLY A 54 1.89 -5.34 -12.69
N GLY A 55 0.78 -6.01 -12.97
CA GLY A 55 -0.09 -6.59 -11.97
C GLY A 55 -1.08 -7.56 -12.60
N ALA A 56 -1.94 -8.14 -11.78
CA ALA A 56 -3.05 -8.97 -12.21
C ALA A 56 -4.29 -8.68 -11.36
N LEU A 57 -5.47 -8.82 -11.97
CA LEU A 57 -6.72 -8.88 -11.26
C LEU A 57 -7.18 -10.35 -11.25
N VAL A 58 -7.28 -10.93 -10.05
CA VAL A 58 -7.92 -12.22 -9.83
C VAL A 58 -9.42 -11.98 -9.76
N CYS A 59 -10.19 -12.79 -10.49
CA CYS A 59 -11.65 -12.69 -10.55
C CYS A 59 -12.26 -13.98 -10.01
N ALA A 60 -13.46 -13.90 -9.43
CA ALA A 60 -14.16 -15.06 -8.89
C ALA A 60 -14.56 -16.08 -9.97
N ASP A 61 -14.89 -15.64 -11.18
CA ASP A 61 -15.33 -16.48 -12.29
C ASP A 61 -14.90 -15.97 -13.68
N ALA A 62 -15.23 -16.76 -14.70
CA ALA A 62 -14.87 -16.49 -16.08
C ALA A 62 -15.64 -15.30 -16.69
N GLU A 63 -16.85 -15.01 -16.21
CA GLU A 63 -17.66 -13.89 -16.68
C GLU A 63 -17.05 -12.57 -16.23
N ALA A 64 -16.76 -12.44 -14.93
CA ALA A 64 -16.07 -11.29 -14.35
C ALA A 64 -14.68 -11.09 -14.97
N ALA A 65 -13.95 -12.18 -15.23
CA ALA A 65 -12.67 -12.12 -15.94
C ALA A 65 -12.83 -11.62 -17.39
N GLY A 66 -13.89 -12.03 -18.07
CA GLY A 66 -14.24 -11.57 -19.42
C GLY A 66 -14.49 -10.07 -19.46
N VAL A 67 -15.33 -9.57 -18.56
CA VAL A 67 -15.64 -8.13 -18.42
C VAL A 67 -14.38 -7.33 -18.07
N THR A 68 -13.60 -7.79 -17.10
CA THR A 68 -12.33 -7.15 -16.70
C THR A 68 -11.38 -7.03 -17.89
N LYS A 69 -11.20 -8.12 -18.64
CA LYS A 69 -10.32 -8.14 -19.82
C LYS A 69 -10.84 -7.22 -20.92
N PHE A 70 -12.15 -7.20 -21.16
CA PHE A 70 -12.77 -6.30 -22.12
C PHE A 70 -12.44 -4.84 -21.76
N LEU A 71 -12.71 -4.42 -20.52
CA LEU A 71 -12.39 -3.07 -20.04
C LEU A 71 -10.88 -2.76 -20.11
N ALA A 72 -10.01 -3.66 -19.65
CA ALA A 72 -8.56 -3.49 -19.65
C ALA A 72 -7.91 -3.47 -21.05
N THR A 73 -8.68 -3.85 -22.09
CA THR A 73 -8.25 -3.86 -23.49
C THR A 73 -9.01 -2.85 -24.35
N GLN A 74 -9.38 -1.72 -23.73
CA GLN A 74 -10.08 -0.58 -24.35
C GLN A 74 -11.53 -0.86 -24.73
N ALA A 75 -12.19 -1.87 -24.14
CA ALA A 75 -13.61 -2.16 -24.34
C ALA A 75 -14.00 -2.24 -25.83
N ARG A 76 -13.16 -2.90 -26.64
CA ARG A 76 -13.37 -2.99 -28.10
C ARG A 76 -14.43 -4.05 -28.43
N ASP A 77 -15.53 -3.63 -29.03
CA ASP A 77 -16.61 -4.50 -29.47
C ASP A 77 -16.12 -5.49 -30.54
N SER A 78 -16.88 -6.57 -30.75
CA SER A 78 -16.59 -7.55 -31.80
C SER A 78 -17.00 -7.04 -33.19
N ALA A 79 -16.35 -5.99 -33.67
CA ALA A 79 -16.57 -5.40 -34.98
C ALA A 79 -15.23 -5.11 -35.71
N PRO A 80 -15.19 -5.22 -37.05
CA PRO A 80 -13.94 -5.10 -37.81
C PRO A 80 -13.34 -3.69 -37.83
N HIS A 81 -14.13 -2.66 -37.48
CA HIS A 81 -13.78 -1.25 -37.65
C HIS A 81 -13.45 -0.53 -36.33
N TYR A 82 -12.96 -1.27 -35.32
CA TYR A 82 -12.60 -0.71 -34.00
C TYR A 82 -13.75 0.06 -33.35
N GLN A 83 -14.88 -0.62 -33.18
CA GLN A 83 -16.06 -0.07 -32.53
C GLN A 83 -15.96 -0.18 -31.01
N HIS A 84 -16.54 0.81 -30.32
CA HIS A 84 -16.57 0.88 -28.86
C HIS A 84 -17.95 1.34 -28.40
N SER A 85 -18.63 0.50 -27.63
CA SER A 85 -19.91 0.80 -26.98
C SER A 85 -19.74 1.32 -25.55
N GLN A 86 -18.56 1.14 -24.96
CA GLN A 86 -18.21 1.53 -23.60
C GLN A 86 -16.79 2.08 -23.55
N VAL A 87 -16.49 2.92 -22.55
CA VAL A 87 -15.12 3.40 -22.31
C VAL A 87 -14.32 2.30 -21.60
N GLY A 88 -13.19 1.94 -22.19
CA GLY A 88 -12.20 1.05 -21.56
C GLY A 88 -10.85 1.74 -21.33
N TYR A 89 -9.89 0.96 -20.85
CA TYR A 89 -8.55 1.40 -20.48
C TYR A 89 -7.48 0.57 -21.20
N ASN A 90 -6.25 1.06 -21.24
CA ASN A 90 -5.11 0.32 -21.79
C ASN A 90 -4.21 -0.18 -20.65
N TYR A 91 -4.60 -1.29 -20.02
CA TYR A 91 -3.86 -1.92 -18.91
C TYR A 91 -3.23 -3.27 -19.31
N ARG A 92 -3.01 -3.48 -20.62
CA ARG A 92 -2.38 -4.70 -21.12
C ARG A 92 -0.94 -4.83 -20.62
N LEU A 93 -0.62 -5.99 -20.07
CA LEU A 93 0.75 -6.37 -19.76
C LEU A 93 1.50 -6.74 -21.05
N SER A 94 2.73 -6.23 -21.22
CA SER A 94 3.60 -6.60 -22.33
C SER A 94 3.98 -8.08 -22.28
N ASN A 95 4.07 -8.74 -23.44
CA ASN A 95 4.51 -10.14 -23.54
C ASN A 95 5.93 -10.34 -22.99
N ILE A 96 6.80 -9.33 -23.07
CA ILE A 96 8.15 -9.38 -22.48
C ILE A 96 8.04 -9.47 -20.95
N CYS A 97 7.27 -8.58 -20.34
CA CYS A 97 7.02 -8.56 -18.90
C CYS A 97 6.34 -9.86 -18.43
N ALA A 98 5.35 -10.35 -19.19
CA ALA A 98 4.71 -11.64 -18.92
C ALA A 98 5.71 -12.81 -18.99
N GLY A 99 6.65 -12.78 -19.93
CA GLY A 99 7.74 -13.76 -20.04
C GLY A 99 8.61 -13.81 -18.79
N ILE A 100 9.00 -12.65 -18.26
CA ILE A 100 9.75 -12.54 -16.99
C ILE A 100 8.93 -13.16 -15.85
N GLY A 101 7.66 -12.78 -15.72
CA GLY A 101 6.77 -13.29 -14.68
C GLY A 101 6.62 -14.80 -14.70
N ARG A 102 6.50 -15.40 -15.90
CA ARG A 102 6.45 -16.87 -16.05
C ARG A 102 7.70 -17.56 -15.50
N GLY A 103 8.89 -16.99 -15.74
CA GLY A 103 10.13 -17.50 -15.15
C GLY A 103 10.16 -17.35 -13.64
N GLN A 104 9.74 -16.20 -13.12
CA GLN A 104 9.73 -15.91 -11.69
C GLN A 104 8.75 -16.79 -10.90
N MET A 105 7.62 -17.18 -11.50
CA MET A 105 6.66 -18.10 -10.86
C MET A 105 7.27 -19.47 -10.53
N LEU A 106 8.31 -19.90 -11.26
CA LEU A 106 8.98 -21.19 -11.02
C LEU A 106 9.77 -21.21 -9.71
N VAL A 107 10.16 -20.05 -9.19
CA VAL A 107 10.99 -19.89 -7.98
C VAL A 107 10.26 -19.15 -6.86
N LEU A 108 8.93 -19.02 -6.96
CA LEU A 108 8.10 -18.31 -5.98
C LEU A 108 8.29 -18.84 -4.56
N GLU A 109 8.20 -20.16 -4.38
CA GLU A 109 8.33 -20.80 -3.07
C GLU A 109 9.74 -20.61 -2.48
N GLU A 110 10.78 -20.65 -3.31
CA GLU A 110 12.17 -20.39 -2.89
C GLU A 110 12.34 -18.95 -2.41
N HIS A 111 11.79 -17.97 -3.13
CA HIS A 111 11.81 -16.56 -2.72
C HIS A 111 11.08 -16.34 -1.39
N ILE A 112 9.92 -16.98 -1.20
CA ILE A 112 9.16 -16.88 0.05
C ILE A 112 9.95 -17.51 1.20
N ALA A 113 10.53 -18.70 1.00
CA ALA A 113 11.34 -19.36 2.00
C ALA A 113 12.55 -18.51 2.41
N ALA A 114 13.27 -17.92 1.44
CA ALA A 114 14.41 -17.05 1.70
C ALA A 114 14.02 -15.81 2.53
N ARG A 115 12.89 -15.15 2.22
CA ARG A 115 12.42 -14.00 2.99
C ARG A 115 11.98 -14.37 4.40
N ARG A 116 11.32 -15.52 4.58
CA ARG A 116 10.99 -16.06 5.91
C ARG A 116 12.26 -16.36 6.72
N ALA A 117 13.30 -16.90 6.10
CA ALA A 117 14.59 -17.14 6.74
C ALA A 117 15.27 -15.85 7.18
N VAL A 118 15.29 -14.82 6.34
CA VAL A 118 15.80 -13.48 6.72
C VAL A 118 15.03 -12.91 7.91
N ASN A 119 13.70 -12.99 7.91
CA ASN A 119 12.88 -12.51 9.02
C ASN A 119 13.19 -13.27 10.32
N ALA A 120 13.27 -14.60 10.26
CA ALA A 120 13.61 -15.44 11.41
C ALA A 120 15.01 -15.09 11.96
N ARG A 121 15.99 -14.92 11.07
CA ARG A 121 17.35 -14.57 11.45
C ARG A 121 17.46 -13.20 12.14
N TYR A 122 16.72 -12.20 11.65
CA TYR A 122 16.62 -10.92 12.36
C TYR A 122 16.06 -11.06 13.77
N ARG A 123 15.01 -11.89 13.95
CA ARG A 123 14.41 -12.12 15.27
C ARG A 123 15.39 -12.76 16.24
N GLU A 124 16.22 -13.69 15.77
CA GLU A 124 17.29 -14.29 16.57
C GLU A 124 18.35 -13.25 16.96
N LEU A 125 18.87 -12.51 15.97
CA LEU A 125 19.99 -11.59 16.19
C LEU A 125 19.62 -10.35 17.00
N LEU A 126 18.36 -9.90 16.92
CA LEU A 126 17.83 -8.78 17.69
C LEU A 126 17.07 -9.24 18.95
N ALA A 127 17.12 -10.53 19.27
CA ALA A 127 16.51 -11.05 20.49
C ALA A 127 17.13 -10.35 21.71
N GLY A 128 16.29 -9.74 22.53
CA GLY A 128 16.71 -9.08 23.77
C GLY A 128 17.20 -7.64 23.62
N VAL A 129 17.18 -7.04 22.42
CA VAL A 129 17.39 -5.58 22.29
C VAL A 129 16.18 -4.85 22.88
N PRO A 130 16.34 -4.05 23.95
CA PRO A 130 15.22 -3.37 24.60
C PRO A 130 14.53 -2.38 23.66
N GLY A 131 13.20 -2.32 23.72
CA GLY A 131 12.39 -1.37 22.96
C GLY A 131 12.26 -1.67 21.47
N ILE A 132 12.77 -2.81 20.98
CA ILE A 132 12.52 -3.29 19.62
C ILE A 132 11.58 -4.49 19.65
N SER A 133 10.53 -4.42 18.85
CA SER A 133 9.61 -5.53 18.62
C SER A 133 9.36 -5.71 17.12
N PHE A 134 8.96 -6.91 16.71
CA PHE A 134 8.63 -7.20 15.32
C PHE A 134 7.11 -7.12 15.11
N LEU A 135 6.67 -6.68 13.92
CA LEU A 135 5.31 -6.95 13.49
C LEU A 135 5.17 -8.43 13.16
N THR A 136 4.23 -9.11 13.80
CA THR A 136 4.04 -10.55 13.67
C THR A 136 2.61 -10.90 13.27
N SER A 137 2.45 -12.08 12.67
CA SER A 137 1.15 -12.73 12.59
C SER A 137 0.55 -12.89 14.01
N PRO A 138 -0.76 -12.70 14.18
CA PRO A 138 -1.41 -12.82 15.49
C PRO A 138 -1.64 -14.28 15.93
N SER A 139 -1.63 -15.23 14.99
CA SER A 139 -1.75 -16.66 15.26
C SER A 139 -1.20 -17.48 14.08
N ASP A 140 -1.15 -18.81 14.26
CA ASP A 140 -0.72 -19.77 13.25
C ASP A 140 -1.69 -19.90 12.06
N ASP A 141 -2.87 -19.29 12.15
CA ASP A 141 -3.80 -19.18 11.01
C ASP A 141 -3.21 -18.33 9.87
N PHE A 142 -2.15 -17.55 10.12
CA PHE A 142 -1.60 -16.57 9.18
C PHE A 142 -0.20 -16.94 8.71
N GLU A 143 -0.10 -17.43 7.49
CA GLU A 143 1.15 -17.79 6.83
C GLU A 143 1.63 -16.62 5.95
N SER A 144 2.32 -15.64 6.54
CA SER A 144 2.89 -14.50 5.81
C SER A 144 4.03 -14.91 4.88
N ASN A 145 4.12 -14.31 3.69
CA ASN A 145 5.26 -14.45 2.79
C ASN A 145 6.50 -13.63 3.24
N MET A 146 6.35 -12.83 4.30
CA MET A 146 7.39 -11.93 4.83
C MET A 146 8.00 -11.02 3.74
N TRP A 147 7.15 -10.42 2.89
CA TRP A 147 7.61 -9.45 1.89
C TRP A 147 8.53 -8.37 2.51
N LEU A 148 8.20 -7.92 3.70
CA LEU A 148 9.02 -7.03 4.52
C LEU A 148 9.18 -7.58 5.94
N THR A 149 10.37 -7.35 6.50
CA THR A 149 10.65 -7.46 7.93
C THR A 149 10.47 -6.09 8.56
N CYS A 150 9.42 -5.95 9.35
CA CYS A 150 9.05 -4.69 9.98
C CYS A 150 9.25 -4.77 11.49
N ILE A 151 9.87 -3.74 12.05
CA ILE A 151 10.03 -3.55 13.49
C ILE A 151 9.26 -2.32 13.98
N ILE A 152 8.93 -2.30 15.26
CA ILE A 152 8.41 -1.16 16.00
C ILE A 152 9.45 -0.78 17.06
N VAL A 153 9.80 0.50 17.12
CA VAL A 153 10.73 1.08 18.09
C VAL A 153 9.95 1.85 19.16
N ASP A 154 10.00 1.37 20.38
CA ASP A 154 9.52 2.08 21.57
C ASP A 154 10.63 2.99 22.11
N PRO A 155 10.54 4.32 21.90
CA PRO A 155 11.59 5.24 22.31
C PRO A 155 11.76 5.33 23.83
N ALA A 156 10.72 5.02 24.61
CA ALA A 156 10.80 5.07 26.07
C ALA A 156 11.68 3.96 26.64
N VAL A 157 11.81 2.84 25.91
CA VAL A 157 12.61 1.68 26.32
C VAL A 157 13.93 1.60 25.56
N ALA A 158 13.92 1.92 24.26
CA ALA A 158 15.10 1.84 23.41
C ALA A 158 16.13 2.95 23.66
N GLY A 159 15.71 4.10 24.21
CA GLY A 159 16.58 5.28 24.37
C GLY A 159 16.82 6.06 23.08
N PHE A 160 16.29 5.59 21.95
CA PHE A 160 16.30 6.27 20.65
C PHE A 160 14.96 6.04 19.94
N ASN A 161 14.62 6.92 19.00
CA ASN A 161 13.41 6.77 18.20
C ASN A 161 13.70 6.15 16.82
N ARG A 162 12.64 5.82 16.08
CA ARG A 162 12.73 5.22 14.74
C ARG A 162 13.46 6.10 13.71
N GLU A 163 13.48 7.43 13.85
CA GLU A 163 14.25 8.32 12.96
C GLU A 163 15.75 8.28 13.26
N ASP A 164 16.13 8.25 14.53
CA ASP A 164 17.53 8.11 14.95
C ASP A 164 18.12 6.82 14.34
N LEU A 165 17.35 5.72 14.41
CA LEU A 165 17.72 4.44 13.79
C LEU A 165 17.80 4.54 12.26
N ARG A 166 16.81 5.16 11.60
CA ARG A 166 16.82 5.33 10.13
C ARG A 166 18.05 6.10 9.66
N LEU A 167 18.39 7.20 10.34
CA LEU A 167 19.56 8.04 10.02
C LEU A 167 20.89 7.33 10.29
N ALA A 168 20.98 6.56 11.38
CA ALA A 168 22.17 5.75 11.65
C ALA A 168 22.38 4.66 10.60
N MET A 169 21.31 4.00 10.17
CA MET A 169 21.34 3.03 9.07
C MET A 169 21.78 3.69 7.76
N GLU A 170 21.24 4.86 7.44
CA GLU A 170 21.62 5.65 6.25
C GLU A 170 23.10 6.03 6.28
N ALA A 171 23.61 6.51 7.42
CA ALA A 171 25.04 6.82 7.61
C ALA A 171 25.94 5.58 7.44
N ALA A 172 25.42 4.38 7.72
CA ALA A 172 26.09 3.10 7.51
C ALA A 172 25.86 2.51 6.10
N ASN A 173 25.26 3.28 5.17
CA ASN A 173 24.87 2.84 3.84
C ASN A 173 23.96 1.59 3.86
N ILE A 174 22.98 1.60 4.77
CA ILE A 174 21.95 0.57 4.91
C ILE A 174 20.60 1.23 4.64
N GLU A 175 19.96 0.78 3.57
CA GLU A 175 18.65 1.30 3.21
C GLU A 175 17.56 0.78 4.17
N THR A 176 16.78 1.70 4.73
CA THR A 176 15.56 1.39 5.46
C THR A 176 14.44 2.31 5.00
N ARG A 177 13.19 1.98 5.35
CA ARG A 177 12.02 2.83 5.09
C ARG A 177 11.13 2.87 6.32
N PRO A 178 10.53 4.02 6.68
CA PRO A 178 9.42 4.03 7.62
C PRO A 178 8.28 3.13 7.12
N LEU A 179 7.40 2.69 8.03
CA LEU A 179 6.09 2.18 7.61
C LEU A 179 5.32 3.27 6.86
N TRP A 180 4.21 2.90 6.20
CA TRP A 180 3.48 3.85 5.36
C TRP A 180 2.86 4.98 6.18
N LYS A 181 3.04 6.20 5.67
CA LYS A 181 2.32 7.36 6.16
C LYS A 181 0.82 7.16 5.84
N PRO A 182 -0.07 7.23 6.86
CA PRO A 182 -1.50 7.09 6.66
C PRO A 182 -2.03 8.03 5.58
N MET A 183 -2.95 7.55 4.75
CA MET A 183 -3.46 8.31 3.60
C MET A 183 -4.01 9.68 4.00
N HIS A 184 -4.74 9.76 5.11
CA HIS A 184 -5.31 11.01 5.60
C HIS A 184 -4.29 12.04 6.11
N LEU A 185 -3.02 11.65 6.28
CA LEU A 185 -1.91 12.54 6.61
C LEU A 185 -1.13 12.98 5.36
N GLN A 186 -1.46 12.43 4.19
CA GLN A 186 -0.85 12.88 2.94
C GLN A 186 -1.48 14.22 2.52
N PRO A 187 -0.68 15.21 2.08
CA PRO A 187 -1.20 16.51 1.66
C PRO A 187 -2.28 16.41 0.58
N VAL A 188 -2.14 15.46 -0.36
CA VAL A 188 -3.10 15.25 -1.45
C VAL A 188 -4.49 14.79 -0.97
N PHE A 189 -4.61 14.28 0.27
CA PHE A 189 -5.87 13.85 0.88
C PHE A 189 -6.28 14.71 2.07
N ALA A 190 -5.74 15.94 2.21
CA ALA A 190 -6.02 16.81 3.35
C ALA A 190 -7.53 17.07 3.53
N ASP A 191 -8.24 17.27 2.42
CA ASP A 191 -9.68 17.57 2.38
C ASP A 191 -10.55 16.32 2.19
N ALA A 192 -9.95 15.12 2.14
CA ALA A 192 -10.70 13.89 2.01
C ALA A 192 -11.40 13.52 3.34
N PRO A 193 -12.66 13.05 3.31
CA PRO A 193 -13.34 12.58 4.51
C PRO A 193 -12.60 11.37 5.11
N ARG A 194 -12.55 11.30 6.44
CA ARG A 194 -11.85 10.24 7.18
C ARG A 194 -12.58 9.87 8.46
N TYR A 195 -12.52 8.58 8.81
CA TYR A 195 -13.04 8.05 10.06
C TYR A 195 -11.88 7.39 10.80
N LEU A 196 -11.56 7.88 12.00
CA LEU A 196 -10.43 7.41 12.80
C LEU A 196 -10.93 6.70 14.06
N ASN A 197 -10.18 5.70 14.52
CA ASN A 197 -10.55 4.85 15.67
C ASN A 197 -10.23 5.50 17.04
N CYS A 198 -9.86 6.78 17.09
CA CYS A 198 -9.44 7.50 18.28
C CYS A 198 -10.19 8.84 18.41
N GLY A 199 -11.13 8.94 19.36
CA GLY A 199 -11.83 10.19 19.68
C GLY A 199 -12.91 10.59 18.68
N ALA A 200 -13.91 11.36 19.15
CA ALA A 200 -15.19 11.71 18.52
C ALA A 200 -15.28 11.46 17.00
N VAL A 201 -16.01 10.40 16.63
CA VAL A 201 -16.38 10.14 15.26
C VAL A 201 -17.19 11.34 14.75
N GLN A 202 -16.57 12.23 13.97
CA GLN A 202 -17.33 13.05 13.03
C GLN A 202 -17.87 12.08 11.98
N VAL A 203 -19.03 11.48 12.29
CA VAL A 203 -19.81 10.76 11.31
C VAL A 203 -20.35 11.81 10.36
N THR A 204 -19.60 12.13 9.31
CA THR A 204 -20.24 12.70 8.13
C THR A 204 -21.14 11.59 7.58
N PRO A 205 -22.45 11.81 7.41
CA PRO A 205 -23.31 10.78 6.86
C PRO A 205 -22.74 10.30 5.52
N CYS A 206 -22.63 8.98 5.33
CA CYS A 206 -22.19 8.35 4.07
C CYS A 206 -23.01 8.83 2.85
N HIS A 207 -24.15 9.50 3.09
CA HIS A 207 -24.99 10.11 2.07
C HIS A 207 -24.26 11.14 1.19
N SER A 208 -23.27 11.88 1.69
CA SER A 208 -22.55 12.84 0.85
C SER A 208 -21.56 12.18 -0.12
N PHE A 209 -21.15 10.94 0.15
CA PHE A 209 -20.25 10.19 -0.74
C PHE A 209 -20.99 9.61 -1.95
N LEU A 210 -22.27 9.28 -1.79
CA LEU A 210 -23.14 8.87 -2.90
C LEU A 210 -23.60 10.08 -3.71
N GLN A 211 -23.88 11.23 -3.07
CA GLN A 211 -24.44 12.40 -3.78
C GLN A 211 -23.44 13.17 -4.66
N HIS A 212 -22.13 13.11 -4.40
CA HIS A 212 -21.13 13.69 -5.32
C HIS A 212 -20.68 12.72 -6.42
N ASN A 213 -21.17 11.47 -6.38
CA ASN A 213 -20.84 10.40 -7.31
C ASN A 213 -22.09 9.66 -7.81
N ASP A 214 -23.20 10.37 -8.00
CA ASP A 214 -24.33 9.87 -8.81
C ASP A 214 -23.90 9.55 -10.27
N LYS A 215 -22.66 9.86 -10.64
CA LYS A 215 -22.01 9.45 -11.89
C LYS A 215 -21.14 8.18 -11.81
N LEU A 216 -20.88 7.60 -10.63
CA LEU A 216 -19.81 6.60 -10.50
C LEU A 216 -20.23 5.19 -10.09
N ILE A 217 -21.40 4.95 -9.49
CA ILE A 217 -21.85 3.55 -9.25
C ILE A 217 -23.38 3.47 -9.25
N ASP A 218 -23.99 3.19 -10.41
CA ASP A 218 -25.30 2.51 -10.46
C ASP A 218 -25.05 0.99 -10.32
N ARG A 219 -25.92 0.32 -9.55
CA ARG A 219 -25.90 -1.14 -9.30
C ARG A 219 -26.12 -1.99 -10.56
N SER A 220 -26.22 -1.38 -11.73
CA SER A 220 -26.28 -2.04 -13.03
C SER A 220 -24.92 -2.17 -13.74
N GLY A 221 -23.85 -1.53 -13.26
CA GLY A 221 -22.53 -1.61 -13.90
C GLY A 221 -22.46 -1.06 -15.32
N ILE A 222 -23.42 -0.21 -15.72
CA ILE A 222 -23.51 0.37 -17.06
C ILE A 222 -23.46 1.90 -16.92
N PHE A 223 -22.43 2.52 -17.50
CA PHE A 223 -22.42 3.97 -17.73
C PHE A 223 -23.54 4.31 -18.72
N LEU A 224 -24.57 5.05 -18.29
CA LEU A 224 -25.56 5.64 -19.19
C LEU A 224 -24.98 6.92 -19.82
N ASN A 225 -25.09 6.99 -21.15
CA ASN A 225 -24.55 8.04 -22.00
C ASN A 225 -24.99 9.46 -21.60
N GLU A 226 -24.08 10.42 -21.77
CA GLU A 226 -24.35 11.85 -21.64
C GLU A 226 -25.27 12.34 -22.78
N GLU A 227 -26.55 12.51 -22.50
CA GLU A 227 -27.41 13.45 -23.23
C GLU A 227 -27.88 14.56 -22.26
N ASN A 228 -27.70 15.80 -22.71
CA ASN A 228 -28.04 17.09 -22.09
C ASN A 228 -26.94 17.81 -21.29
N ARG A 229 -26.03 18.44 -22.05
CA ARG A 229 -25.32 19.67 -21.64
C ARG A 229 -25.47 20.75 -22.73
N GLU A 230 -26.67 21.31 -22.84
CA GLU A 230 -26.81 22.72 -23.22
C GLU A 230 -27.41 23.43 -22.02
N GLU A 231 -26.58 24.22 -21.32
CA GLU A 231 -26.93 25.42 -20.53
C GLU A 231 -25.81 25.70 -19.52
N ASN A 232 -24.81 26.48 -19.97
CA ASN A 232 -24.18 27.55 -19.21
C ASN A 232 -23.07 28.15 -20.09
N LYS A 233 -23.50 28.92 -21.08
CA LYS A 233 -22.69 29.99 -21.68
C LYS A 233 -22.72 31.17 -20.71
N GLU A 234 -21.57 31.85 -20.62
CA GLU A 234 -21.33 33.11 -19.88
C GLU A 234 -21.29 32.87 -18.35
N VAL A 235 -20.18 33.05 -17.65
CA VAL A 235 -19.53 34.32 -17.35
C VAL A 235 -18.12 34.03 -16.77
N ASN A 236 -17.06 34.36 -17.49
CA ASN A 236 -16.07 35.37 -17.06
C ASN A 236 -14.86 35.40 -18.01
N ARG A 237 -14.67 36.58 -18.59
CA ARG A 237 -13.54 36.97 -19.42
C ARG A 237 -12.30 37.17 -18.55
N GLY A 238 -11.17 36.69 -19.06
CA GLY A 238 -9.90 37.42 -19.12
C GLY A 238 -9.25 37.88 -17.82
N ALA A 239 -8.16 37.19 -17.46
CA ALA A 239 -6.97 37.87 -16.95
C ALA A 239 -5.73 37.10 -17.44
N ASN A 240 -5.02 37.72 -18.40
CA ASN A 240 -3.61 37.44 -18.66
C ASN A 240 -2.80 37.73 -17.41
N LEU A 241 -1.73 36.97 -17.17
CA LEU A 241 -0.39 37.50 -16.87
C LEU A 241 0.59 36.34 -16.72
N GLU A 242 1.54 36.29 -17.66
CA GLU A 242 2.82 35.59 -17.52
C GLU A 242 3.68 36.25 -16.44
N GLU A 243 4.67 35.48 -15.99
CA GLU A 243 5.88 35.88 -15.25
C GLU A 243 5.71 36.43 -13.82
N ASN A 244 6.24 35.69 -12.85
CA ASN A 244 7.37 36.19 -12.07
C ASN A 244 8.09 35.08 -11.28
N LEU A 245 9.36 34.91 -11.64
CA LEU A 245 10.53 34.83 -10.74
C LEU A 245 10.65 33.64 -9.79
N GLY A 246 11.62 32.77 -10.10
CA GLY A 246 12.33 32.04 -9.07
C GLY A 246 13.15 32.96 -8.17
N LEU A 247 13.39 32.53 -6.93
CA LEU A 247 14.67 32.55 -6.23
C LEU A 247 14.51 32.18 -4.76
N ASN A 248 15.44 31.33 -4.29
CA ASN A 248 15.94 31.21 -2.91
C ASN A 248 15.00 30.60 -1.85
N ARG A 249 15.47 29.85 -0.84
CA ARG A 249 16.77 29.29 -0.43
C ARG A 249 16.47 28.40 0.77
N ASP A 250 17.41 27.50 1.04
CA ASP A 250 17.77 27.01 2.37
C ASP A 250 17.20 27.83 3.54
N GLN A 251 16.17 27.29 4.21
CA GLN A 251 15.76 27.63 5.58
C GLN A 251 14.59 26.71 5.98
N ASN A 252 14.89 25.46 6.31
CA ASN A 252 13.98 24.59 7.08
C ASN A 252 14.77 23.47 7.79
N ARG A 253 15.92 23.85 8.37
CA ARG A 253 16.60 23.07 9.41
C ARG A 253 16.55 23.93 10.67
N ASP A 254 16.23 23.32 11.79
CA ASP A 254 16.02 23.93 13.10
C ASP A 254 14.76 24.79 13.26
N GLN A 255 13.65 24.13 13.60
CA GLN A 255 12.73 24.56 14.66
C GLN A 255 11.61 23.52 14.84
N ASN A 256 11.86 22.50 15.67
CA ASN A 256 10.79 21.85 16.42
C ASN A 256 11.35 21.06 17.61
N ARG A 257 11.81 21.78 18.64
CA ARG A 257 11.93 21.27 20.01
C ARG A 257 10.99 22.10 20.87
N GLY A 258 9.74 21.69 20.92
CA GLY A 258 8.71 22.27 21.76
C GLY A 258 7.57 21.27 21.88
N SER A 259 7.19 20.96 23.11
CA SER A 259 6.12 20.02 23.49
C SER A 259 4.76 20.49 22.94
N ALA A 260 4.47 20.17 21.68
CA ALA A 260 3.13 20.24 21.12
C ALA A 260 2.41 18.92 21.45
N GLN A 261 1.20 19.00 21.99
CA GLN A 261 0.30 17.84 21.99
C GLN A 261 0.19 17.36 20.54
N LEU A 262 0.61 16.11 20.31
CA LEU A 262 0.60 15.49 19.00
C LEU A 262 -0.86 15.51 18.46
N PRO A 263 -1.08 15.86 17.18
CA PRO A 263 -2.41 15.87 16.57
C PRO A 263 -3.18 14.58 16.87
N GLU A 264 -4.50 14.63 17.08
CA GLU A 264 -5.34 13.44 17.38
C GLU A 264 -5.12 12.27 16.40
N SER A 265 -4.75 12.58 15.15
CA SER A 265 -4.39 11.60 14.12
C SER A 265 -3.16 10.75 14.45
N GLU A 266 -2.21 11.27 15.23
CA GLU A 266 -1.01 10.55 15.65
C GLU A 266 -1.31 9.49 16.73
N ASN A 267 -2.40 9.64 17.50
CA ASN A 267 -2.85 8.64 18.46
C ASN A 267 -3.62 7.47 17.82
N SER A 268 -3.92 7.54 16.52
CA SER A 268 -4.51 6.43 15.79
C SER A 268 -3.52 5.27 15.66
N VAL A 269 -4.02 4.03 15.54
CA VAL A 269 -3.17 2.85 15.33
C VAL A 269 -2.24 3.02 14.13
N CYS A 270 -2.73 3.56 13.01
CA CYS A 270 -1.90 3.79 11.83
C CYS A 270 -0.91 4.95 12.01
N GLY A 271 -1.26 5.98 12.78
CA GLY A 271 -0.35 7.04 13.18
C GLY A 271 0.82 6.50 14.02
N GLN A 272 0.52 5.67 15.02
CA GLN A 272 1.53 5.02 15.87
C GLN A 272 2.43 4.07 15.07
N LEU A 273 1.87 3.25 14.18
CA LEU A 273 2.65 2.39 13.29
C LEU A 273 3.59 3.21 12.39
N PHE A 274 3.14 4.34 11.85
CA PHE A 274 3.98 5.21 11.04
C PHE A 274 5.10 5.87 11.85
N LEU A 275 4.77 6.37 13.04
CA LEU A 275 5.71 7.09 13.90
C LEU A 275 6.84 6.17 14.38
N HIS A 276 6.49 4.94 14.78
CA HIS A 276 7.40 4.02 15.45
C HIS A 276 7.94 2.89 14.55
N GLY A 277 7.34 2.67 13.38
CA GLY A 277 7.63 1.51 12.55
C GLY A 277 8.72 1.72 11.49
N LEU A 278 9.58 0.73 11.32
CA LEU A 278 10.65 0.72 10.32
C LEU A 278 10.70 -0.62 9.59
N CYS A 279 10.81 -0.57 8.26
CA CYS A 279 11.13 -1.69 7.40
C CYS A 279 12.65 -1.87 7.36
N LEU A 280 13.11 -3.06 7.76
CA LEU A 280 14.50 -3.49 7.59
C LEU A 280 14.73 -4.06 6.19
N PRO A 281 15.98 -4.07 5.68
CA PRO A 281 16.32 -4.79 4.45
C PRO A 281 15.77 -6.22 4.48
N SER A 282 15.05 -6.63 3.44
CA SER A 282 14.32 -7.92 3.44
C SER A 282 14.48 -8.69 2.13
N HIS A 283 15.48 -8.35 1.32
CA HIS A 283 15.71 -8.98 0.03
C HIS A 283 16.19 -10.44 0.22
N PRO A 284 15.73 -11.42 -0.60
CA PRO A 284 16.15 -12.81 -0.47
C PRO A 284 17.65 -13.05 -0.69
N GLY A 285 18.36 -12.09 -1.28
CA GLY A 285 19.80 -12.14 -1.50
C GLY A 285 20.67 -11.58 -0.36
N LEU A 286 20.09 -11.24 0.80
CA LEU A 286 20.87 -10.77 1.95
C LEU A 286 21.68 -11.91 2.58
N THR A 287 22.95 -11.65 2.86
CA THR A 287 23.84 -12.60 3.53
C THR A 287 23.84 -12.39 5.05
N ASP A 288 24.32 -13.37 5.82
CA ASP A 288 24.48 -13.19 7.27
C ASP A 288 25.32 -11.95 7.63
N ALA A 289 26.37 -11.66 6.85
CA ALA A 289 27.20 -10.48 7.04
C ALA A 289 26.42 -9.17 6.84
N ASP A 290 25.46 -9.15 5.90
CA ASP A 290 24.57 -7.99 5.71
C ASP A 290 23.64 -7.82 6.92
N LEU A 291 23.07 -8.91 7.43
CA LEU A 291 22.18 -8.90 8.60
C LEU A 291 22.93 -8.46 9.86
N GLU A 292 24.15 -8.96 10.07
CA GLU A 292 25.03 -8.56 11.16
C GLU A 292 25.39 -7.06 11.09
N ARG A 293 25.57 -6.51 9.89
CA ARG A 293 25.81 -5.06 9.72
C ARG A 293 24.62 -4.24 10.19
N VAL A 294 23.39 -4.68 9.90
CA VAL A 294 22.16 -4.06 10.43
C VAL A 294 22.12 -4.15 11.95
N VAL A 295 22.35 -5.35 12.50
CA VAL A 295 22.30 -5.60 13.95
C VAL A 295 23.34 -4.77 14.71
N CYS A 296 24.54 -4.62 14.15
CA CYS A 296 25.60 -3.79 14.71
C CYS A 296 25.16 -2.33 14.88
N VAL A 297 24.51 -1.74 13.88
CA VAL A 297 23.98 -0.36 13.97
C VAL A 297 22.93 -0.24 15.07
N VAL A 298 22.03 -1.22 15.18
CA VAL A 298 21.00 -1.24 16.23
C VAL A 298 21.65 -1.29 17.62
N GLN A 299 22.60 -2.21 17.84
CA GLN A 299 23.27 -2.38 19.12
C GLN A 299 24.11 -1.16 19.52
N GLN A 300 24.78 -0.52 18.55
CA GLN A 300 25.52 0.71 18.78
C GLN A 300 24.63 1.88 19.23
N LEU A 301 23.39 1.94 18.75
CA LEU A 301 22.41 2.92 19.22
C LEU A 301 21.87 2.58 20.61
N ALA A 302 21.57 1.31 20.87
CA ALA A 302 21.06 0.85 22.16
C ALA A 302 22.08 0.95 23.31
N ALA A 303 23.37 1.04 23.00
CA ALA A 303 24.45 1.15 23.99
C ALA A 303 24.80 2.60 24.39
N ARG A 304 24.12 3.61 23.81
CA ARG A 304 24.33 5.04 24.14
C ARG A 304 23.46 5.47 25.31
#